data_AF-A0A654LZH6-F1
#
_entry.id   AF-A0A654LZH6-F1
#
_cell.length_a   1.000
_cell.length_b   1.000
_cell.length_c   1.000
_cell.angle_alpha   90.00
_cell.angle_beta   90.00
_cell.angle_gamma   90.00
#
_symmetry.space_group_name_H-M   'P 1'
#
loop_
_entity.id
_entity.type
_entity.pdbx_description
1 polymer ?
#
loop_
_entity_poly.entity_id
_entity_poly.type
_entity_poly.pdbx_seq_one_letter_code
_entity_poly.pdbx_strand_id
1 'polypeptide(L)'
;MSFGIFKEIERLVEYIPIETDMDGIGKLSSDIDIDSPFYFEDLDRIAVRLGVLEIGKNTISLRDIIRLLNKFLKDARVEEFVESPRKYKILLTSGSGLPLKNLLFEFSLSALAGDKLDAKIYLTHTYHILGLRRSFVLLLSIIVNEIENIKYDTDVRVLFTLLALMSEPNNVDIHFSIDEDGFSKRYSEYLQELQKLTLPTKGKDPINLHSIKSY
;
A
#
# COMPACT_ATOMS: atom_id res chain seq x y z
N MET A 1 17.88 3.24 -7.73
CA MET A 1 17.29 3.67 -9.02
C MET A 1 15.96 2.95 -9.20
N SER A 2 14.91 3.34 -8.47
CA SER A 2 13.63 2.61 -8.38
C SER A 2 12.42 3.37 -8.96
N PHE A 3 12.59 4.66 -9.31
CA PHE A 3 11.51 5.52 -9.85
C PHE A 3 10.81 4.98 -11.11
N GLY A 4 11.47 4.09 -11.86
CA GLY A 4 10.89 3.45 -13.05
C GLY A 4 9.98 2.27 -12.71
N ILE A 5 10.32 1.48 -11.69
CA ILE A 5 9.60 0.23 -11.36
C ILE A 5 8.18 0.54 -10.91
N PHE A 6 8.00 1.52 -10.01
CA PHE A 6 6.65 1.87 -9.56
C PHE A 6 5.75 2.31 -10.71
N LYS A 7 6.27 3.08 -11.68
CA LYS A 7 5.52 3.47 -12.88
C LYS A 7 5.09 2.26 -13.73
N GLU A 8 5.93 1.24 -13.81
CA GLU A 8 5.56 0.02 -14.52
C GLU A 8 4.45 -0.75 -13.77
N ILE A 9 4.47 -0.76 -12.42
CA ILE A 9 3.37 -1.29 -11.60
C ILE A 9 2.09 -0.48 -11.83
N GLU A 10 2.17 0.85 -11.89
CA GLU A 10 1.02 1.73 -12.16
C GLU A 10 0.36 1.39 -13.49
N ARG A 11 1.14 1.08 -14.53
CA ARG A 11 0.61 0.63 -15.83
C ARG A 11 -0.19 -0.66 -15.72
N LEU A 12 0.14 -1.58 -14.80
CA LEU A 12 -0.64 -2.80 -14.60
C LEU A 12 -2.02 -2.51 -14.00
N VAL A 13 -2.12 -1.49 -13.14
CA VAL A 13 -3.38 -1.07 -12.52
C VAL A 13 -4.39 -0.57 -13.55
N GLU A 14 -3.94 0.03 -14.65
CA GLU A 14 -4.79 0.52 -15.74
C GLU A 14 -5.60 -0.59 -16.43
N TYR A 15 -5.20 -1.86 -16.29
CA TYR A 15 -5.88 -3.01 -16.89
C TYR A 15 -6.89 -3.66 -15.95
N ILE A 16 -6.93 -3.24 -14.69
CA ILE A 16 -7.96 -3.68 -13.75
C ILE A 16 -9.24 -2.88 -14.06
N PRO A 17 -10.40 -3.53 -14.23
CA PRO A 17 -11.66 -2.85 -14.42
C PRO A 17 -12.09 -2.18 -13.10
N ILE A 18 -11.86 -0.86 -13.04
CA ILE A 18 -12.14 -0.03 -11.86
C ILE A 18 -13.32 0.87 -12.16
N GLU A 19 -14.38 0.74 -11.36
CA GLU A 19 -15.46 1.72 -11.30
C GLU A 19 -15.05 2.83 -10.34
N THR A 20 -15.13 4.09 -10.78
CA THR A 20 -14.81 5.24 -9.93
C THR A 20 -16.09 5.94 -9.49
N ASP A 21 -16.18 6.29 -8.22
CA ASP A 21 -17.23 7.17 -7.70
C ASP A 21 -16.86 8.66 -7.84
N MET A 22 -17.77 9.55 -7.42
CA MET A 22 -17.57 11.00 -7.52
C MET A 22 -16.44 11.52 -6.63
N ASP A 23 -16.01 10.76 -5.62
CA ASP A 23 -14.95 11.14 -4.68
C ASP A 23 -13.56 10.64 -5.14
N GLY A 24 -13.49 9.97 -6.30
CA GLY A 24 -12.24 9.44 -6.85
C GLY A 24 -11.78 8.14 -6.19
N ILE A 25 -12.66 7.48 -5.43
CA ILE A 25 -12.44 6.18 -4.80
C ILE A 25 -12.89 5.10 -5.80
N GLY A 26 -11.98 4.19 -6.14
CA GLY A 26 -12.22 3.09 -7.04
C GLY A 26 -12.77 1.86 -6.32
N LYS A 27 -13.68 1.13 -6.96
CA LYS A 27 -14.14 -0.22 -6.56
C LYS A 27 -14.04 -1.16 -7.76
N LEU A 28 -13.99 -2.47 -7.51
CA LEU A 28 -14.15 -3.44 -8.58
C LEU A 28 -15.59 -3.39 -9.10
N SER A 29 -15.78 -3.75 -10.38
CA SER A 29 -17.12 -3.98 -10.92
C SER A 29 -17.82 -5.13 -10.20
N SER A 30 -19.15 -5.10 -10.21
CA SER A 30 -19.96 -6.23 -9.74
C SER A 30 -19.53 -7.52 -10.45
N ASP A 31 -19.40 -8.61 -9.69
CA ASP A 31 -18.96 -9.95 -10.14
C ASP A 31 -17.44 -10.13 -10.34
N ILE A 32 -16.63 -9.16 -9.91
CA ILE A 32 -15.17 -9.24 -9.97
C ILE A 32 -14.61 -9.31 -8.55
N ASP A 33 -13.71 -10.27 -8.33
CA ASP A 33 -12.94 -10.41 -7.09
C ASP A 33 -11.44 -10.14 -7.33
N ILE A 34 -10.65 -10.19 -6.25
CA ILE A 34 -9.21 -9.90 -6.31
C ILE A 34 -8.40 -10.95 -7.09
N ASP A 35 -8.98 -12.13 -7.31
CA ASP A 35 -8.38 -13.29 -7.97
C ASP A 35 -8.82 -13.43 -9.44
N SER A 36 -9.76 -12.59 -9.87
CA SER A 36 -10.32 -12.59 -11.21
C SER A 36 -9.22 -12.34 -12.26
N PRO A 37 -9.15 -13.15 -13.33
CA PRO A 37 -8.11 -13.03 -14.34
C PRO A 37 -8.46 -11.95 -15.36
N PHE A 38 -7.59 -10.95 -15.52
CA PHE A 38 -7.72 -9.90 -16.53
C PHE A 38 -6.72 -10.11 -17.65
N TYR A 39 -7.19 -10.10 -18.89
CA TYR A 39 -6.29 -10.20 -20.04
C TYR A 39 -5.36 -8.98 -20.11
N PHE A 40 -4.07 -9.25 -20.20
CA PHE A 40 -3.02 -8.25 -20.29
C PHE A 40 -2.13 -8.59 -21.47
N GLU A 41 -2.18 -7.76 -22.50
CA GLU A 41 -1.26 -7.85 -23.62
C GLU A 41 0.07 -7.19 -23.22
N ASP A 42 1.07 -8.01 -22.87
CA ASP A 42 2.37 -7.54 -22.40
C ASP A 42 3.26 -7.02 -23.56
N LEU A 43 2.77 -5.98 -24.26
CA LEU A 43 3.39 -5.40 -25.44
C LEU A 43 4.85 -5.00 -25.21
N ASP A 44 5.17 -4.53 -24.01
CA ASP A 44 6.50 -4.07 -23.61
C ASP A 44 7.28 -5.11 -22.79
N ARG A 45 6.75 -6.33 -22.58
CA ARG A 45 7.30 -7.34 -21.64
C ARG A 45 7.44 -6.85 -20.20
N ILE A 46 6.66 -5.85 -19.78
CA ILE A 46 6.67 -5.26 -18.44
C ILE A 46 6.31 -6.30 -17.39
N ALA A 47 5.23 -7.04 -17.58
CA ALA A 47 4.77 -8.00 -16.57
C ALA A 47 5.75 -9.19 -16.44
N VAL A 48 6.40 -9.58 -17.53
CA VAL A 48 7.52 -10.55 -17.51
C VAL A 48 8.75 -9.96 -16.80
N ARG A 49 9.15 -8.70 -17.08
CA ARG A 49 10.28 -8.03 -16.41
C ARG A 49 10.07 -7.88 -14.91
N LEU A 50 8.85 -7.57 -14.50
CA LEU A 50 8.45 -7.45 -13.10
C LEU A 50 8.27 -8.82 -12.42
N GLY A 51 8.38 -9.92 -13.16
CA GLY A 51 8.26 -11.29 -12.63
C GLY A 51 6.86 -11.62 -12.14
N VAL A 52 5.84 -11.03 -12.76
CA VAL A 52 4.41 -11.20 -12.43
C VAL A 52 3.78 -12.23 -13.36
N LEU A 53 4.18 -12.22 -14.64
CA LEU A 53 3.74 -13.20 -15.63
C LEU A 53 4.84 -14.21 -15.93
N GLU A 54 4.46 -15.49 -15.95
CA GLU A 54 5.26 -16.54 -16.57
C GLU A 54 5.18 -16.39 -18.09
N ILE A 55 6.25 -16.78 -18.78
CA ILE A 55 6.28 -16.80 -20.25
C ILE A 55 5.12 -17.67 -20.76
N GLY A 56 4.18 -17.05 -21.49
CA GLY A 56 2.99 -17.72 -22.05
C GLY A 56 1.70 -17.56 -21.25
N LYS A 57 1.72 -16.89 -20.08
CA LYS A 57 0.52 -16.39 -19.40
C LYS A 57 0.23 -14.96 -19.82
N ASN A 58 -1.04 -14.70 -20.16
CA ASN A 58 -1.50 -13.39 -20.65
C ASN A 58 -2.61 -12.82 -19.76
N THR A 59 -2.71 -13.30 -18.51
CA THR A 59 -3.73 -12.87 -17.56
C THR A 59 -3.09 -12.49 -16.24
N ILE A 60 -3.49 -11.35 -15.68
CA ILE A 60 -3.04 -10.83 -14.39
C ILE A 60 -4.26 -10.66 -13.47
N SER A 61 -4.10 -10.93 -12.18
CA SER A 61 -5.11 -10.62 -11.16
C SER A 61 -4.69 -9.42 -10.30
N LEU A 62 -5.64 -8.83 -9.56
CA LEU A 62 -5.31 -7.81 -8.56
C LEU A 62 -4.36 -8.36 -7.49
N ARG A 63 -4.53 -9.64 -7.10
CA ARG A 63 -3.61 -10.32 -6.16
C ARG A 63 -2.18 -10.36 -6.68
N ASP A 64 -1.97 -10.57 -7.96
CA ASP A 64 -0.62 -10.57 -8.54
C ASP A 64 0.05 -9.19 -8.44
N ILE A 65 -0.72 -8.12 -8.63
CA ILE A 65 -0.27 -6.74 -8.42
C ILE A 65 0.06 -6.49 -6.94
N ILE A 66 -0.79 -6.96 -6.01
CA ILE A 66 -0.54 -6.84 -4.57
C ILE A 66 0.77 -7.56 -4.18
N ARG A 67 1.00 -8.77 -4.69
CA ARG A 67 2.25 -9.52 -4.44
C ARG A 67 3.48 -8.81 -4.98
N LEU A 68 3.36 -8.18 -6.15
CA LEU A 68 4.42 -7.38 -6.73
C LEU A 68 4.73 -6.15 -5.88
N LEU A 69 3.70 -5.44 -5.41
CA LEU A 69 3.87 -4.32 -4.48
C LEU A 69 4.51 -4.76 -3.17
N ASN A 70 4.13 -5.91 -2.63
CA ASN A 70 4.77 -6.45 -1.43
C ASN A 70 6.27 -6.69 -1.62
N LYS A 71 6.70 -7.12 -2.82
CA LYS A 71 8.14 -7.25 -3.14
C LYS A 71 8.80 -5.87 -3.21
N PHE A 72 8.17 -4.92 -3.90
CA PHE A 72 8.68 -3.57 -4.09
C PHE A 72 8.80 -2.78 -2.77
N LEU A 73 7.78 -2.87 -1.91
CA LEU A 73 7.69 -2.12 -0.65
C LEU A 73 8.76 -2.48 0.37
N LYS A 74 9.41 -3.64 0.25
CA LYS A 74 10.51 -4.04 1.15
C LYS A 74 11.70 -3.08 1.13
N ASP A 75 11.91 -2.38 0.01
CA ASP A 75 13.04 -1.46 -0.17
C ASP A 75 12.58 -0.05 -0.60
N ALA A 76 11.27 0.19 -0.63
CA ALA A 76 10.70 1.45 -1.09
C ALA A 76 10.67 2.50 0.01
N ARG A 77 10.64 3.77 -0.40
CA ARG A 77 10.39 4.92 0.48
C ARG A 77 9.12 5.64 0.08
N VAL A 78 8.53 6.38 1.02
CA VAL A 78 7.29 7.15 0.81
C VAL A 78 7.39 8.06 -0.42
N GLU A 79 8.57 8.63 -0.68
CA GLU A 79 8.80 9.53 -1.81
C GLU A 79 8.59 8.90 -3.19
N GLU A 80 8.57 7.58 -3.29
CA GLU A 80 8.37 6.87 -4.54
C GLU A 80 6.89 6.84 -4.95
N PHE A 81 5.98 7.03 -3.98
CA PHE A 81 4.53 6.96 -4.14
C PHE A 81 3.85 8.33 -4.26
N VAL A 82 4.60 9.41 -4.06
CA VAL A 82 4.09 10.79 -4.21
C VAL A 82 4.26 11.29 -5.65
N GLU A 83 3.36 12.17 -6.07
CA GLU A 83 3.39 12.81 -7.38
C GLU A 83 4.64 13.68 -7.55
N SER A 84 5.03 14.40 -6.49
CA SER A 84 6.19 15.28 -6.50
C SER A 84 7.12 15.04 -5.31
N PRO A 85 8.15 14.19 -5.49
CA PRO A 85 9.12 13.87 -4.43
C PRO A 85 9.85 15.11 -3.91
N ARG A 86 10.12 16.08 -4.79
CA ARG A 86 10.75 17.35 -4.42
C ARG A 86 9.86 18.19 -3.52
N LYS A 87 8.57 18.33 -3.87
CA LYS A 87 7.61 19.07 -3.04
C LYS A 87 7.42 18.38 -1.68
N TYR A 88 7.31 17.06 -1.68
CA TYR A 88 7.20 16.29 -0.44
C TYR A 88 8.39 16.53 0.51
N LYS A 89 9.63 16.52 0.00
CA LYS A 89 10.82 16.83 0.82
C LYS A 89 10.83 18.26 1.37
N ILE A 90 10.33 19.22 0.60
CA ILE A 90 10.18 20.60 1.07
C ILE A 90 9.16 20.66 2.22
N LEU A 91 8.02 19.97 2.08
CA LEU A 91 7.00 19.91 3.12
C LEU A 91 7.49 19.25 4.41
N LEU A 92 8.33 18.21 4.29
CA LEU A 92 8.98 17.57 5.44
C LEU A 92 9.93 18.53 6.18
N THR A 93 10.63 19.40 5.45
CA THR A 93 11.65 20.30 6.01
C THR A 93 11.08 21.64 6.51
N SER A 94 9.88 22.03 6.08
CA SER A 94 9.26 23.32 6.42
C SER A 94 8.61 23.40 7.81
N GLY A 95 8.75 22.40 8.67
CA GLY A 95 8.41 22.49 10.10
C GLY A 95 6.92 22.52 10.45
N SER A 96 6.00 22.54 9.48
CA SER A 96 4.55 22.42 9.75
C SER A 96 4.11 21.01 10.16
N GLY A 97 5.02 20.04 10.10
CA GLY A 97 5.28 19.06 11.17
C GLY A 97 4.17 18.08 11.57
N LEU A 98 2.92 18.19 11.11
CA LEU A 98 2.01 17.04 11.13
C LEU A 98 2.67 16.03 10.21
N PRO A 99 3.25 14.93 10.72
CA PRO A 99 4.14 14.14 9.90
C PRO A 99 3.29 13.55 8.78
N LEU A 100 3.47 14.04 7.56
CA LEU A 100 2.60 13.72 6.42
C LEU A 100 2.56 12.21 6.15
N LYS A 101 3.64 11.51 6.52
CA LYS A 101 3.72 10.05 6.51
C LYS A 101 2.72 9.39 7.48
N ASN A 102 2.35 10.05 8.58
CA ASN A 102 1.38 9.52 9.53
C ASN A 102 0.00 9.35 8.92
N LEU A 103 -0.41 10.16 7.94
CA LEU A 103 -1.68 9.92 7.26
C LEU A 103 -1.68 8.56 6.55
N LEU A 104 -0.56 8.21 5.90
CA LEU A 104 -0.37 6.89 5.30
C LEU A 104 -0.25 5.79 6.36
N PHE A 105 0.31 6.10 7.53
CA PHE A 105 0.38 5.18 8.66
C PHE A 105 -1.01 4.87 9.24
N GLU A 106 -1.80 5.90 9.57
CA GLU A 106 -3.18 5.80 10.06
C GLU A 106 -4.08 5.08 9.06
N PHE A 107 -3.93 5.38 7.77
CA PHE A 107 -4.56 4.63 6.70
C PHE A 107 -4.24 3.13 6.81
N SER A 108 -2.96 2.80 6.89
CA SER A 108 -2.49 1.41 6.89
C SER A 108 -2.97 0.66 8.14
N LEU A 109 -2.95 1.30 9.31
CA LEU A 109 -3.46 0.74 10.55
C LEU A 109 -4.97 0.50 10.49
N SER A 110 -5.73 1.47 9.99
CA SER A 110 -7.19 1.38 9.86
C SER A 110 -7.59 0.29 8.87
N ALA A 111 -6.90 0.21 7.73
CA ALA A 111 -7.12 -0.82 6.74
C ALA A 111 -6.75 -2.21 7.31
N LEU A 112 -5.63 -2.33 8.03
CA LEU A 112 -5.23 -3.61 8.62
C LEU A 112 -6.26 -4.13 9.63
N ALA A 113 -6.83 -3.23 10.43
CA ALA A 113 -7.90 -3.54 11.38
C ALA A 113 -9.27 -3.82 10.73
N GLY A 114 -9.39 -3.62 9.42
CA GLY A 114 -10.64 -3.79 8.67
C GLY A 114 -11.63 -2.65 8.86
N ASP A 115 -11.20 -1.49 9.35
CA ASP A 115 -12.05 -0.30 9.49
C ASP A 115 -12.14 0.44 8.13
N LYS A 116 -13.17 0.09 7.36
CA LYS A 116 -13.40 0.62 6.02
C LYS A 116 -13.64 2.14 6.01
N LEU A 117 -14.32 2.69 7.02
CA LEU A 117 -14.67 4.11 7.06
C LEU A 117 -13.42 4.95 7.32
N ASP A 118 -12.70 4.63 8.38
CA ASP A 118 -11.46 5.32 8.75
C ASP A 118 -10.42 5.19 7.64
N ALA A 119 -10.25 3.98 7.08
CA ALA A 119 -9.33 3.76 5.97
C ALA A 119 -9.67 4.65 4.75
N LYS A 120 -10.95 4.83 4.40
CA LYS A 120 -11.34 5.74 3.31
C LYS A 120 -10.99 7.19 3.63
N ILE A 121 -11.31 7.66 4.84
CA ILE A 121 -11.04 9.04 5.27
C ILE A 121 -9.53 9.32 5.21
N TYR A 122 -8.71 8.44 5.78
CA TYR A 122 -7.27 8.59 5.77
C TYR A 122 -6.69 8.47 4.36
N LEU A 123 -7.21 7.59 3.50
CA LEU A 123 -6.76 7.47 2.12
C LEU A 123 -7.00 8.77 1.33
N THR A 124 -8.19 9.36 1.46
CA THR A 124 -8.54 10.64 0.83
C THR A 124 -7.63 11.77 1.33
N HIS A 125 -7.38 11.85 2.63
CA HIS A 125 -6.43 12.82 3.19
C HIS A 125 -5.01 12.58 2.70
N THR A 126 -4.58 11.33 2.60
CA THR A 126 -3.26 10.97 2.09
C THR A 126 -3.13 11.36 0.61
N TYR A 127 -4.19 11.20 -0.20
CA TYR A 127 -4.19 11.68 -1.57
C TYR A 127 -4.01 13.21 -1.65
N HIS A 128 -4.84 13.98 -0.93
CA HIS A 128 -4.85 15.44 -1.06
C HIS A 128 -3.70 16.15 -0.33
N ILE A 129 -3.27 15.63 0.82
CA ILE A 129 -2.30 16.28 1.71
C ILE A 129 -0.89 15.74 1.48
N LEU A 130 -0.72 14.41 1.48
CA LEU A 130 0.59 13.80 1.19
C LEU A 130 0.93 13.87 -0.32
N GLY A 131 -0.08 13.96 -1.18
CA GLY A 131 0.10 14.08 -2.62
C GLY A 131 0.45 12.73 -3.27
N LEU A 132 -0.18 11.65 -2.81
CA LEU A 132 -0.02 10.33 -3.44
C LEU A 132 -0.44 10.36 -4.91
N ARG A 133 0.20 9.51 -5.71
CA ARG A 133 -0.19 9.33 -7.10
C ARG A 133 -1.59 8.73 -7.20
N ARG A 134 -2.36 9.22 -8.17
CA ARG A 134 -3.75 8.82 -8.37
C ARG A 134 -3.91 7.31 -8.59
N SER A 135 -3.07 6.72 -9.43
CA SER A 135 -3.00 5.26 -9.69
C SER A 135 -2.83 4.45 -8.42
N PHE A 136 -1.97 4.91 -7.50
CA PHE A 136 -1.77 4.24 -6.22
C PHE A 136 -2.98 4.35 -5.31
N VAL A 137 -3.60 5.53 -5.25
CA VAL A 137 -4.83 5.77 -4.48
C VAL A 137 -5.98 4.92 -5.02
N LEU A 138 -6.13 4.82 -6.34
CA LEU A 138 -7.12 3.95 -6.97
C LEU A 138 -6.91 2.50 -6.55
N LEU A 139 -5.67 2.01 -6.61
CA LEU A 139 -5.37 0.65 -6.18
C LEU A 139 -5.73 0.39 -4.71
N LEU A 140 -5.29 1.27 -3.81
CA LEU A 140 -5.58 1.14 -2.38
C LEU A 140 -7.09 1.24 -2.10
N SER A 141 -7.79 2.10 -2.83
CA SER A 141 -9.24 2.28 -2.67
C SER A 141 -10.04 1.03 -3.04
N ILE A 142 -9.60 0.29 -4.06
CA ILE A 142 -10.21 -0.99 -4.43
C ILE A 142 -10.09 -1.98 -3.28
N ILE A 143 -8.87 -2.13 -2.74
CA ILE A 143 -8.58 -3.06 -1.65
C ILE A 143 -9.42 -2.71 -0.41
N VAL A 144 -9.53 -1.41 -0.08
CA VAL A 144 -10.34 -0.94 1.05
C VAL A 144 -11.83 -1.17 0.81
N ASN A 145 -12.31 -1.05 -0.43
CA ASN A 145 -13.70 -1.33 -0.74
C ASN A 145 -14.06 -2.81 -0.56
N GLU A 146 -13.11 -3.70 -0.85
CA GLU A 146 -13.24 -5.15 -0.69
C GLU A 146 -12.85 -5.67 0.70
N ILE A 147 -12.54 -4.79 1.65
CA ILE A 147 -11.88 -5.16 2.91
C ILE A 147 -12.68 -6.16 3.76
N GLU A 148 -14.01 -6.14 3.69
CA GLU A 148 -14.87 -7.09 4.39
C GLU A 148 -14.60 -8.54 3.94
N ASN A 149 -14.28 -8.74 2.66
CA ASN A 149 -13.99 -10.02 2.06
C ASN A 149 -12.51 -10.44 2.24
N ILE A 150 -11.60 -9.47 2.33
CA ILE A 150 -10.14 -9.72 2.25
C ILE A 150 -9.36 -9.30 3.51
N LYS A 151 -10.02 -8.91 4.61
CA LYS A 151 -9.35 -8.46 5.86
C LYS A 151 -8.37 -9.46 6.47
N TYR A 152 -8.56 -10.75 6.22
CA TYR A 152 -7.67 -11.83 6.68
C TYR A 152 -6.78 -12.39 5.58
N ASP A 153 -6.82 -11.82 4.38
CA ASP A 153 -6.00 -12.25 3.27
C ASP A 153 -4.52 -11.98 3.55
N THR A 154 -3.68 -13.00 3.38
CA THR A 154 -2.25 -12.91 3.74
C THR A 154 -1.51 -11.87 2.90
N ASP A 155 -1.77 -11.80 1.59
CA ASP A 155 -1.06 -10.87 0.70
C ASP A 155 -1.47 -9.42 0.99
N VAL A 156 -2.76 -9.19 1.31
CA VAL A 156 -3.29 -7.86 1.68
C VAL A 156 -2.77 -7.40 3.04
N ARG A 157 -2.72 -8.28 4.04
CA ARG A 157 -2.17 -7.94 5.36
C ARG A 157 -0.70 -7.56 5.27
N VAL A 158 0.10 -8.33 4.51
CA VAL A 158 1.51 -7.99 4.23
C VAL A 158 1.62 -6.59 3.60
N LEU A 159 0.75 -6.26 2.63
CA LEU A 159 0.74 -4.95 1.98
C LEU A 159 0.58 -3.82 3.00
N PHE A 160 -0.48 -3.88 3.82
CA PHE A 160 -0.74 -2.84 4.81
C PHE A 160 0.33 -2.79 5.90
N THR A 161 0.89 -3.93 6.32
CA THR A 161 2.01 -3.94 7.28
C THR A 161 3.26 -3.27 6.71
N LEU A 162 3.59 -3.50 5.44
CA LEU A 162 4.75 -2.86 4.80
C LEU A 162 4.53 -1.35 4.59
N LEU A 163 3.32 -0.94 4.21
CA LEU A 163 2.97 0.48 4.12
C LEU A 163 3.05 1.17 5.48
N ALA A 164 2.54 0.52 6.53
CA ALA A 164 2.66 1.02 7.90
C ALA A 164 4.13 1.13 8.31
N LEU A 165 4.94 0.11 8.09
CA LEU A 165 6.37 0.13 8.44
C LEU A 165 7.14 1.26 7.76
N MET A 166 6.89 1.49 6.47
CA MET A 166 7.53 2.56 5.70
C MET A 166 7.09 3.96 6.17
N SER A 167 5.87 4.08 6.69
CA SER A 167 5.26 5.36 7.08
C SER A 167 5.26 5.62 8.59
N GLU A 168 5.79 4.68 9.39
CA GLU A 168 5.83 4.72 10.85
C GLU A 168 6.48 6.03 11.35
N PRO A 169 5.84 6.76 12.29
CA PRO A 169 6.41 7.96 12.87
C PRO A 169 7.67 7.65 13.69
N ASN A 170 8.60 8.61 13.73
CA ASN A 170 9.82 8.46 14.52
C ASN A 170 9.54 8.41 16.03
N ASN A 171 8.45 9.07 16.47
CA ASN A 171 7.96 9.09 17.84
C ASN A 171 6.50 8.63 17.87
N VAL A 172 6.28 7.32 17.73
CA VAL A 172 4.95 6.71 17.85
C VAL A 172 4.29 7.01 19.21
N ASP A 173 5.08 7.15 20.28
CA ASP A 173 4.59 7.40 21.65
C ASP A 173 3.74 8.68 21.79
N ILE A 174 3.96 9.66 20.91
CA ILE A 174 3.17 10.91 20.91
C ILE A 174 1.74 10.65 20.39
N HIS A 175 1.55 9.69 19.48
CA HIS A 175 0.23 9.35 18.92
C HIS A 175 -0.69 8.63 19.89
N PHE A 176 -0.11 7.83 20.79
CA PHE A 176 -0.87 7.15 21.83
C PHE A 176 -1.62 8.12 22.75
N SER A 177 -1.18 9.39 22.87
CA SER A 177 -1.75 10.36 23.80
C SER A 177 -3.08 10.99 23.37
N ILE A 178 -3.55 10.75 22.14
CA ILE A 178 -4.71 11.47 21.54
C ILE A 178 -5.97 10.58 21.46
N ASP A 179 -5.82 9.26 21.30
CA ASP A 179 -6.91 8.28 21.23
C ASP A 179 -6.45 6.93 21.80
N GLU A 180 -6.47 6.80 23.14
CA GLU A 180 -5.77 5.72 23.86
C GLU A 180 -6.28 4.31 23.51
N ASP A 181 -7.59 4.13 23.24
CA ASP A 181 -8.18 2.79 23.06
C ASP A 181 -8.19 2.32 21.60
N GLY A 182 -8.59 3.21 20.67
CA GLY A 182 -8.74 2.88 19.25
C GLY A 182 -7.40 2.69 18.55
N PHE A 183 -6.48 3.64 18.74
CA PHE A 183 -5.13 3.57 18.18
C PHE A 183 -4.33 2.40 18.75
N SER A 184 -4.37 2.19 20.07
CA SER A 184 -3.61 1.12 20.74
C SER A 184 -3.97 -0.27 20.20
N LYS A 185 -5.27 -0.52 19.98
CA LYS A 185 -5.73 -1.78 19.38
C LYS A 185 -5.17 -1.95 17.96
N ARG A 186 -5.34 -0.96 17.07
CA ARG A 186 -4.85 -1.04 15.68
C ARG A 186 -3.33 -1.20 15.61
N TYR A 187 -2.60 -0.48 16.46
CA TYR A 187 -1.15 -0.56 16.54
C TYR A 187 -0.68 -1.94 17.04
N SER A 188 -1.37 -2.53 18.03
CA SER A 188 -1.06 -3.88 18.51
C SER A 188 -1.24 -4.94 17.42
N GLU A 189 -2.26 -4.80 16.57
CA GLU A 189 -2.48 -5.68 15.42
C GLU A 189 -1.36 -5.53 14.37
N TYR A 190 -0.95 -4.31 14.08
CA TYR A 190 0.23 -4.05 13.25
C TYR A 190 1.50 -4.71 13.79
N LEU A 191 1.79 -4.59 15.10
CA LEU A 191 2.95 -5.23 15.70
C LEU A 191 2.92 -6.76 15.58
N GLN A 192 1.73 -7.37 15.71
CA GLN A 192 1.57 -8.82 15.52
C GLN A 192 1.85 -9.24 14.08
N GLU A 193 1.36 -8.49 13.08
CA GLU A 193 1.66 -8.79 11.68
C GLU A 193 3.13 -8.55 11.34
N LEU A 194 3.73 -7.48 11.88
CA LEU A 194 5.14 -7.19 11.70
C LEU A 194 6.02 -8.34 12.22
N GLN A 195 5.69 -8.90 13.38
CA GLN A 195 6.39 -10.07 13.92
C GLN A 195 6.35 -11.26 12.95
N LYS A 196 5.18 -11.53 12.32
CA LYS A 196 5.05 -12.62 11.34
C LYS A 196 5.96 -12.44 10.12
N LEU A 197 6.24 -11.19 9.72
CA LEU A 197 7.14 -10.89 8.60
C LEU A 197 8.62 -11.05 8.95
N THR A 198 8.96 -10.89 10.23
CA THR A 198 10.35 -10.98 10.74
C THR A 198 10.76 -12.39 11.14
N LEU A 199 9.79 -13.27 11.41
CA LEU A 199 10.05 -14.67 11.73
C LEU A 199 10.55 -15.41 10.48
N PRO A 200 11.61 -16.23 10.60
CA PRO A 200 12.06 -17.09 9.52
C PRO A 200 10.99 -18.14 9.23
N THR A 201 10.17 -17.89 8.21
CA THR A 201 9.25 -18.88 7.67
C THR A 201 10.03 -19.75 6.69
N LYS A 202 9.89 -21.09 6.80
CA LYS A 202 10.60 -22.05 5.93
C LYS A 202 10.50 -21.62 4.46
N GLY A 203 11.62 -21.22 3.86
CA GLY A 203 11.74 -20.89 2.44
C GLY A 203 11.52 -19.42 2.04
N LYS A 204 11.38 -18.47 2.97
CA LYS A 204 11.36 -17.03 2.67
C LYS A 204 12.40 -16.29 3.49
N ASP A 205 13.23 -15.48 2.82
CA ASP A 205 14.20 -14.63 3.52
C ASP A 205 13.48 -13.63 4.42
N PRO A 206 13.87 -13.53 5.72
CA PRO A 206 13.29 -12.57 6.64
C PRO A 206 13.52 -11.14 6.14
N ILE A 207 12.54 -10.27 6.37
CA ILE A 207 12.67 -8.86 5.99
C ILE A 207 13.71 -8.20 6.90
N ASN A 208 14.76 -7.63 6.32
CA ASN A 208 15.77 -6.89 7.06
C ASN A 208 15.22 -5.51 7.45
N LEU A 209 14.75 -5.37 8.70
CA LEU A 209 14.17 -4.11 9.20
C LEU A 209 15.15 -2.92 9.17
N HIS A 210 16.47 -3.15 9.10
CA HIS A 210 17.45 -2.07 9.08
C HIS A 210 17.51 -1.31 7.73
N SER A 211 17.16 -1.95 6.61
CA SER A 211 17.11 -1.23 5.31
C SER A 211 15.90 -0.29 5.21
N ILE A 212 14.82 -0.58 5.93
CA ILE A 212 13.54 0.15 5.85
C ILE A 212 13.53 1.39 6.77
N LYS A 213 14.22 1.35 7.91
CA LYS A 213 14.27 2.46 8.89
C LYS A 213 15.37 3.51 8.63
N SER A 214 15.99 3.51 7.45
CA SER A 214 17.15 4.38 7.17
C SER A 214 16.72 5.79 6.69
N TYR A 215 16.82 6.75 7.62
CA TYR A 215 16.79 8.23 7.54
C TYR A 215 15.44 8.93 7.46
#